data_AF-A0A924B843-F1
#
_entry.id   AF-A0A924B843-F1
#
_cell.length_a   1.000
_cell.length_b   1.000
_cell.length_c   1.000
_cell.angle_alpha   90.00
_cell.angle_beta   90.00
_cell.angle_gamma   90.00
#
_symmetry.space_group_name_H-M   'P 1'
#
loop_
_entity.id
_entity.type
_entity.pdbx_description
1 polymer ?
#
loop_
_entity_poly.entity_id
_entity_poly.type
_entity_poly.pdbx_seq_one_letter_code
_entity_poly.pdbx_strand_id
1 'polypeptide(L)'
;GPIISYGGVAGEFLLSAVLIISFYQPSFKILRWDFFRYPFFVMGCMAFVNACDMWLRIRNKLQTIPFGTAISADGAGDSNGDMNRLVHAGWSEPLIISKYLTLGKLAFTLILIQYIYSIVNSRNANK
;
A
#
# COMPACT_ATOMS: atom_id res chain seq x y z
N GLY A 1 -11.74 5.13 19.60
CA GLY A 1 -12.35 4.39 18.48
C GLY A 1 -11.58 3.10 18.31
N PRO A 2 -12.22 1.98 17.92
CA PRO A 2 -11.51 0.71 17.81
C PRO A 2 -10.40 0.85 16.77
N ILE A 3 -9.21 0.37 17.11
CA ILE A 3 -8.12 0.15 16.16
C ILE A 3 -8.56 -1.04 15.31
N ILE A 4 -9.34 -0.76 14.26
CA ILE A 4 -9.70 -1.76 13.27
C ILE A 4 -8.38 -2.12 12.59
N SER A 5 -7.97 -3.37 12.73
CA SER A 5 -6.75 -3.90 12.12
C SER A 5 -6.92 -3.87 10.60
N TYR A 6 -6.49 -2.79 9.95
CA TYR A 6 -6.42 -2.63 8.49
C TYR A 6 -5.36 -3.57 7.84
N GLY A 7 -5.14 -4.74 8.44
CA GLY A 7 -3.96 -5.58 8.24
C GLY A 7 -3.86 -6.25 6.88
N GLY A 8 -4.94 -6.24 6.08
CA GLY A 8 -4.91 -6.72 4.71
C GLY A 8 -4.51 -5.61 3.75
N VAL A 9 -5.48 -4.80 3.32
CA VAL A 9 -5.30 -3.91 2.16
C VAL A 9 -4.55 -2.61 2.50
N ALA A 10 -4.61 -2.11 3.74
CA ALA A 10 -3.73 -1.00 4.12
C ALA A 10 -2.29 -1.48 4.31
N GLY A 11 -2.11 -2.75 4.71
CA GLY A 11 -0.83 -3.43 4.74
C GLY A 11 -0.13 -3.43 3.37
N GLU A 12 -0.86 -3.65 2.28
CA GLU A 12 -0.32 -3.61 0.92
C GLU A 12 0.23 -2.23 0.54
N PHE A 13 -0.52 -1.16 0.83
CA PHE A 13 -0.06 0.22 0.58
C PHE A 13 1.13 0.60 1.44
N LEU A 14 1.12 0.24 2.72
CA LEU A 14 2.23 0.54 3.63
C LEU A 14 3.48 -0.26 3.29
N LEU A 15 3.35 -1.58 3.07
CA LEU A 15 4.47 -2.45 2.73
C LEU A 15 5.09 -2.04 1.39
N SER A 16 4.29 -1.78 0.37
CA SER A 16 4.79 -1.31 -0.93
C SER A 16 5.49 0.05 -0.81
N ALA A 17 4.93 1.00 -0.05
CA ALA A 17 5.59 2.27 0.21
C ALA A 17 6.91 2.10 0.97
N VAL A 18 6.97 1.21 1.96
CA VAL A 18 8.21 0.88 2.69
C VAL A 18 9.26 0.29 1.77
N LEU A 19 8.90 -0.65 0.90
CA LEU A 19 9.83 -1.25 -0.08
C LEU A 19 10.40 -0.18 -1.02
N ILE A 20 9.56 0.72 -1.52
CA ILE A 20 9.96 1.83 -2.40
C ILE A 20 10.87 2.81 -1.66
N ILE A 21 10.52 3.22 -0.44
CA ILE A 21 11.30 4.17 0.36
C ILE A 21 12.66 3.58 0.76
N SER A 22 12.69 2.28 1.07
CA SER A 22 13.91 1.57 1.47
C SER A 22 14.97 1.55 0.38
N PHE A 23 14.59 1.70 -0.89
CA PHE A 23 15.52 1.85 -2.00
C PHE A 23 16.50 3.02 -1.80
N TYR A 24 16.04 4.12 -1.20
CA TYR A 24 16.83 5.33 -0.97
C TYR A 24 17.70 5.28 0.29
N GLN A 25 17.58 4.24 1.10
CA GLN A 25 18.28 4.11 2.39
C GLN A 25 19.31 2.97 2.32
N PRO A 26 20.61 3.23 2.57
CA PRO A 26 21.65 2.19 2.52
C PRO A 26 21.74 1.35 3.82
N SER A 27 20.65 1.22 4.58
CA SER A 27 20.68 0.82 5.99
C SER A 27 20.88 -0.68 6.25
N PHE A 28 20.68 -1.56 5.27
CA PHE A 28 20.79 -3.02 5.48
C PHE A 28 22.17 -3.55 5.13
N LYS A 29 23.15 -3.42 6.06
CA LYS A 29 24.53 -3.92 5.87
C LYS A 29 24.69 -5.44 5.79
N ILE A 30 23.73 -6.20 6.35
CA ILE A 30 23.76 -7.67 6.40
C ILE A 30 23.25 -8.28 5.08
N LEU A 31 22.37 -7.56 4.39
CA LEU A 31 21.85 -7.93 3.09
C LEU A 31 22.73 -7.26 2.03
N ARG A 32 22.99 -7.89 0.86
CA ARG A 32 23.66 -7.23 -0.27
C ARG A 32 22.73 -6.16 -0.88
N TRP A 33 22.38 -5.15 -0.09
CA TRP A 33 21.31 -4.21 -0.35
C TRP A 33 21.56 -3.41 -1.63
N ASP A 34 22.82 -3.16 -1.96
CA ASP A 34 23.22 -2.57 -3.25
C ASP A 34 22.64 -3.31 -4.46
N PHE A 35 22.48 -4.64 -4.37
CA PHE A 35 21.82 -5.46 -5.37
C PHE A 35 20.32 -5.61 -5.11
N PHE A 36 19.91 -5.97 -3.88
CA PHE A 36 18.52 -6.29 -3.55
C PHE A 36 17.56 -5.11 -3.55
N ARG A 37 18.06 -3.88 -3.44
CA ARG A 37 17.22 -2.67 -3.51
C ARG A 37 16.43 -2.58 -4.82
N TYR A 38 17.02 -2.98 -5.96
CA TYR A 38 16.37 -2.90 -7.26
C TYR A 38 15.16 -3.85 -7.39
N PRO A 39 15.27 -5.16 -7.13
CA PRO A 39 14.11 -6.05 -7.19
C PRO A 39 13.06 -5.69 -6.14
N PHE A 40 13.44 -5.26 -4.93
CA PHE A 40 12.46 -4.80 -3.94
C PHE A 40 11.74 -3.52 -4.34
N PHE A 41 12.45 -2.58 -4.97
CA PHE A 41 11.84 -1.39 -5.54
C PHE A 41 10.82 -1.75 -6.62
N VAL A 42 11.19 -2.61 -7.57
CA VAL A 42 10.29 -3.05 -8.65
C VAL A 42 9.06 -3.75 -8.09
N MET A 43 9.24 -4.70 -7.16
CA MET A 43 8.13 -5.39 -6.49
C MET A 43 7.22 -4.40 -5.73
N GLY A 44 7.81 -3.46 -5.01
CA GLY A 44 7.08 -2.40 -4.32
C GLY A 44 6.25 -1.54 -5.29
N CYS A 45 6.84 -1.11 -6.41
CA CYS A 45 6.14 -0.35 -7.43
C CYS A 45 4.98 -1.14 -8.06
N MET A 46 5.19 -2.41 -8.43
CA MET A 46 4.14 -3.25 -8.99
C MET A 46 2.99 -3.44 -8.00
N ALA A 47 3.29 -3.76 -6.74
CA ALA A 47 2.29 -3.90 -5.69
C ALA A 47 1.50 -2.60 -5.45
N PHE A 48 2.19 -1.46 -5.41
CA PHE A 48 1.57 -0.15 -5.21
C PHE A 48 0.64 0.23 -6.38
N VAL A 49 1.09 0.04 -7.61
CA VAL A 49 0.29 0.33 -8.82
C VAL A 49 -0.93 -0.58 -8.88
N ASN A 50 -0.75 -1.88 -8.62
CA ASN A 50 -1.85 -2.85 -8.61
C ASN A 50 -2.92 -2.47 -7.57
N ALA A 51 -2.50 -2.11 -6.35
CA ALA A 51 -3.42 -1.67 -5.31
C ALA A 51 -4.16 -0.37 -5.71
N CYS A 52 -3.45 0.62 -6.24
CA CYS A 52 -4.06 1.85 -6.76
C CYS A 52 -5.07 1.59 -7.89
N ASP A 53 -4.71 0.76 -8.87
CA ASP A 53 -5.58 0.43 -10.01
C ASP A 53 -6.87 -0.27 -9.54
N MET A 54 -6.75 -1.24 -8.64
CA MET A 54 -7.90 -1.91 -8.03
C MET A 54 -8.88 -0.91 -7.40
N TRP A 55 -8.39 -0.02 -6.53
CA TRP A 55 -9.26 0.95 -5.84
C TRP A 55 -9.85 2.01 -6.77
N LEU A 56 -9.14 2.38 -7.84
CA LEU A 56 -9.68 3.26 -8.88
C LEU A 56 -10.77 2.57 -9.70
N ARG A 57 -10.60 1.30 -10.05
CA ARG A 57 -11.63 0.50 -10.74
C ARG A 57 -12.88 0.34 -9.87
N ILE A 58 -12.71 0.08 -8.57
CA ILE A 58 -13.83 0.02 -7.62
C ILE A 58 -14.57 1.35 -7.56
N ARG A 59 -13.85 2.47 -7.44
CA ARG A 59 -14.44 3.82 -7.46
C ARG A 59 -15.25 4.08 -8.74
N ASN A 60 -14.74 3.64 -9.88
CA ASN A 60 -15.37 3.82 -11.19
C ASN A 60 -16.48 2.79 -11.47
N LYS A 61 -16.88 1.98 -10.48
CA LYS A 61 -17.88 0.90 -10.60
C LYS A 61 -17.53 -0.15 -11.66
N LEU A 62 -16.24 -0.29 -11.98
CA LEU A 62 -15.72 -1.29 -12.91
C LEU A 62 -15.38 -2.61 -12.21
N GLN A 63 -15.38 -2.61 -10.87
CA GLN A 63 -15.08 -3.76 -10.02
C GLN A 63 -15.82 -3.62 -8.69
N THR A 64 -16.23 -4.73 -8.08
CA THR A 64 -16.84 -4.75 -6.75
C THR A 64 -15.76 -4.77 -5.67
N ILE A 65 -16.05 -4.23 -4.48
CA ILE A 65 -15.16 -4.34 -3.33
C ILE A 65 -14.91 -5.84 -3.05
N PRO A 66 -13.64 -6.27 -2.90
CA PRO A 66 -13.34 -7.65 -2.57
C PRO A 66 -13.74 -7.92 -1.11
N PHE A 67 -14.90 -8.55 -0.92
CA PHE A 67 -15.36 -9.05 0.37
C PHE A 67 -14.83 -10.48 0.60
N GLY A 68 -14.42 -10.81 1.82
CA GLY A 68 -13.80 -12.10 2.18
C GLY A 68 -12.33 -12.01 2.60
N THR A 69 -11.69 -13.16 2.81
CA THR A 69 -10.28 -13.32 3.20
C THR A 69 -9.45 -13.73 1.99
N ALA A 70 -8.25 -13.16 1.82
CA ALA A 70 -7.34 -13.50 0.71
C ALA A 70 -6.72 -14.90 0.82
N ILE A 71 -6.86 -15.58 1.96
CA ILE A 71 -6.19 -16.84 2.30
C ILE A 71 -7.14 -18.05 2.22
N SER A 72 -8.45 -17.84 2.22
CA SER A 72 -9.44 -18.93 2.12
C SER A 72 -9.82 -19.09 0.64
N ALA A 73 -9.50 -20.24 0.04
CA ALA A 73 -9.80 -20.58 -1.36
C ALA A 73 -11.31 -20.62 -1.72
N ASP A 74 -12.15 -20.38 -0.71
CA ASP A 74 -13.59 -20.51 -0.68
C ASP A 74 -14.32 -19.15 -0.60
N GLY A 75 -13.56 -18.04 -0.62
CA GLY A 75 -13.86 -16.74 -1.26
C GLY A 75 -15.14 -15.94 -0.91
N ALA A 76 -16.14 -16.50 -0.23
CA ALA A 76 -17.45 -15.86 -0.07
C ALA A 76 -18.12 -16.12 1.30
N GLY A 77 -17.52 -16.93 2.18
CA GLY A 77 -18.14 -17.33 3.45
C GLY A 77 -17.50 -16.78 4.72
N ASP A 78 -16.28 -16.21 4.65
CA ASP A 78 -15.51 -15.90 5.85
C ASP A 78 -15.75 -14.45 6.31
N SER A 79 -16.58 -14.29 7.34
CA SER A 79 -16.95 -13.02 7.98
C SER A 79 -15.76 -12.28 8.60
N ASN A 80 -14.56 -12.87 8.57
CA ASN A 80 -13.33 -12.30 9.10
C ASN A 80 -12.51 -11.46 8.13
N GLY A 81 -12.93 -11.33 6.86
CA GLY A 81 -12.30 -10.41 5.91
C GLY A 81 -12.27 -8.95 6.39
N ASP A 82 -11.22 -8.20 6.08
CA ASP A 82 -11.04 -6.80 6.52
C ASP A 82 -12.23 -5.91 6.10
N MET A 83 -12.71 -6.08 4.86
CA MET A 83 -13.88 -5.37 4.35
C MET A 83 -15.19 -5.79 5.05
N ASN A 84 -15.35 -7.08 5.37
CA ASN A 84 -16.52 -7.59 6.09
C ASN A 84 -16.60 -6.97 7.49
N ARG A 85 -15.45 -6.88 8.18
CA ARG A 85 -15.35 -6.23 9.49
C ARG A 85 -15.70 -4.74 9.45
N LEU A 86 -15.27 -4.02 8.40
CA LEU A 86 -15.59 -2.61 8.23
C LEU A 86 -17.10 -2.39 8.00
N VAL A 87 -17.72 -3.21 7.15
CA VAL A 87 -19.18 -3.15 6.94
C VAL A 87 -19.94 -3.53 8.21
N HIS A 88 -19.52 -4.58 8.94
CA HIS A 88 -20.09 -4.94 10.23
C HIS A 88 -19.91 -3.84 11.29
N ALA A 89 -18.85 -3.04 11.22
CA ALA A 89 -18.64 -1.86 12.05
C ALA A 89 -19.47 -0.62 11.60
N GLY A 90 -20.35 -0.78 10.61
CA GLY A 90 -21.27 0.25 10.13
C GLY A 90 -20.70 1.19 9.06
N TRP A 91 -19.56 0.85 8.45
CA TRP A 91 -18.99 1.68 7.38
C TRP A 91 -19.76 1.47 6.07
N SER A 92 -20.09 2.57 5.40
CA SER A 92 -20.67 2.52 4.06
C SER A 92 -19.59 2.24 3.01
N GLU A 93 -19.94 1.58 1.91
CA GLU A 93 -19.01 1.32 0.80
C GLU A 93 -18.33 2.60 0.28
N PRO A 94 -19.03 3.75 0.09
CA PRO A 94 -18.37 4.98 -0.34
C PRO A 94 -17.34 5.49 0.66
N LEU A 95 -17.58 5.29 1.97
CA LEU A 95 -16.63 5.66 3.02
C LEU A 95 -15.37 4.78 2.94
N ILE A 96 -15.54 3.46 2.77
CA ILE A 96 -14.44 2.51 2.60
C ILE A 96 -13.58 2.93 1.41
N ILE A 97 -14.17 3.10 0.23
CA ILE A 97 -13.47 3.51 -1.00
C ILE A 97 -12.71 4.82 -0.78
N SER A 98 -13.36 5.83 -0.19
CA SER A 98 -12.72 7.12 0.08
C SER A 98 -11.52 7.00 1.02
N LYS A 99 -11.59 6.15 2.04
CA LYS A 99 -10.51 5.95 3.01
C LYS A 99 -9.30 5.27 2.37
N TYR A 100 -9.50 4.19 1.61
CA TYR A 100 -8.39 3.50 0.93
C TYR A 100 -7.75 4.35 -0.17
N LEU A 101 -8.52 5.13 -0.94
CA LEU A 101 -7.96 6.10 -1.88
C LEU A 101 -7.16 7.20 -1.17
N THR A 102 -7.58 7.62 0.03
CA THR A 102 -6.83 8.58 0.84
C THR A 102 -5.51 7.98 1.33
N LEU A 103 -5.50 6.71 1.76
CA LEU A 103 -4.28 5.99 2.12
C LEU A 103 -3.31 5.90 0.93
N GLY A 104 -3.79 5.52 -0.25
CA GLY A 104 -2.98 5.49 -1.48
C GLY A 104 -2.36 6.86 -1.79
N LYS A 105 -3.13 7.94 -1.67
CA LYS A 105 -2.62 9.33 -1.86
C LYS A 105 -1.56 9.71 -0.83
N LEU A 106 -1.75 9.35 0.44
CA LEU A 106 -0.78 9.62 1.51
C LEU A 106 0.51 8.85 1.26
N ALA A 107 0.42 7.55 0.95
CA ALA A 107 1.56 6.72 0.61
C ALA A 107 2.31 7.27 -0.63
N PHE A 108 1.60 7.67 -1.68
CA PHE A 108 2.20 8.32 -2.85
C PHE A 108 2.92 9.61 -2.49
N THR A 109 2.30 10.45 -1.67
CA THR A 109 2.89 11.71 -1.20
C THR A 109 4.20 11.44 -0.44
N LEU A 110 4.23 10.44 0.43
CA LEU A 110 5.44 10.06 1.17
C LEU A 110 6.55 9.57 0.23
N ILE A 111 6.23 8.73 -0.75
CA ILE A 111 7.17 8.27 -1.77
C ILE A 111 7.75 9.47 -2.54
N LEU A 112 6.90 10.43 -2.94
CA LEU A 112 7.32 11.61 -3.68
C LEU A 112 8.23 12.52 -2.84
N ILE A 113 7.89 12.75 -1.57
CA ILE A 113 8.74 13.50 -0.63
C ILE A 113 10.10 12.83 -0.51
N GLN A 114 10.13 11.50 -0.34
CA GLN A 114 11.39 10.75 -0.23
C GLN A 114 12.24 10.87 -1.50
N TYR A 115 11.62 10.79 -2.67
CA TYR A 115 12.29 10.95 -3.96
C TYR A 115 12.93 12.34 -4.09
N ILE A 116 12.16 13.40 -3.81
CA ILE A 116 12.64 14.79 -3.84
C ILE A 116 13.79 14.97 -2.85
N TYR A 117 13.64 14.48 -1.62
CA TYR A 117 14.67 14.54 -0.60
C TYR A 117 15.98 13.86 -1.05
N SER A 118 15.89 12.68 -1.66
CA SER A 118 17.06 11.95 -2.18
C SER A 118 17.79 12.74 -3.27
N ILE A 119 17.06 13.39 -4.18
CA ILE A 119 17.65 14.24 -5.22
C ILE A 119 18.36 15.44 -4.59
N VAL A 120 17.69 16.16 -3.69
CA VAL A 120 18.26 17.35 -3.04
C VAL A 120 19.53 16.99 -2.26
N ASN A 121 19.49 15.90 -1.48
CA ASN A 121 20.65 15.41 -0.73
C ASN A 121 21.82 15.03 -1.65
N SER A 122 21.54 14.33 -2.75
CA SER A 122 22.56 13.96 -3.74
C SER A 122 23.19 15.17 -4.43
N ARG A 123 22.44 16.27 -4.60
CA ARG A 123 22.97 17.53 -5.16
C ARG A 123 23.84 18.27 -4.15
N ASN A 124 23.49 18.25 -2.87
CA ASN A 124 24.27 18.89 -1.82
C ASN A 124 25.59 18.15 -1.55
N ALA A 125 25.63 16.82 -1.69
CA ALA A 125 26.84 16.03 -1.54
C ALA A 125 27.86 16.20 -2.69
N ASN A 126 27.44 16.77 -3.83
CA ASN A 126 28.28 17.01 -5.01
C ASN A 126 28.76 18.47 -5.13
N LYS A 127 28.49 19.31 -4.13
CA LYS A 127 29.04 20.68 -4.01
C LYS A 127 30.14 20.70 -2.96
#